data_AF-A0A3C0HHM1-F1
#
_entry.id   AF-A0A3C0HHM1-F1
#
_cell.length_a   1.000
_cell.length_b   1.000
_cell.length_c   1.000
_cell.angle_alpha   90.00
_cell.angle_beta   90.00
_cell.angle_gamma   90.00
#
_symmetry.space_group_name_H-M   'P 1'
#
loop_
_entity.id
_entity.type
_entity.pdbx_description
1 polymer ?
#
loop_
_entity_poly.entity_id
_entity_poly.type
_entity_poly.pdbx_seq_one_letter_code
_entity_poly.pdbx_strand_id
1 'polypeptide(L)' 'PAEPLHLDDGTPVDWALFERALINLPSVIGDRRAITGGERLDAAIALLDRLTHADTLEAFLTSAAYPALVENDLRAA' A
#
# COMPACT_ATOMS: atom_id res chain seq x y z
N PRO A 1 -24.27 9.84 13.01
CA PRO A 1 -22.94 9.22 12.81
C PRO A 1 -23.13 7.95 11.98
N ALA A 2 -22.20 7.64 11.07
CA ALA A 2 -22.24 6.35 10.38
C ALA A 2 -21.96 5.22 11.38
N GLU A 3 -22.59 4.07 11.19
CA GLU A 3 -22.33 2.87 11.99
C GLU A 3 -20.86 2.41 11.78
N PRO A 4 -20.15 1.94 12.82
CA PRO A 4 -18.77 1.52 12.66
C PRO A 4 -18.69 0.28 11.76
N LEU A 5 -17.80 0.33 10.77
CA LEU A 5 -17.56 -0.78 9.85
C LEU A 5 -16.74 -1.87 10.53
N HIS A 6 -17.08 -3.12 10.25
CA HIS A 6 -16.39 -4.30 10.78
C HIS A 6 -16.14 -5.31 9.67
N LEU A 7 -15.07 -6.09 9.80
CA LEU A 7 -14.85 -7.30 9.02
C LEU A 7 -15.85 -8.39 9.42
N ASP A 8 -15.87 -9.50 8.67
CA ASP A 8 -16.74 -10.66 8.94
C ASP A 8 -16.45 -11.36 10.29
N ASP A 9 -15.22 -11.23 10.78
CA ASP A 9 -14.78 -11.72 12.09
C ASP A 9 -15.09 -10.74 13.25
N GLY A 10 -15.72 -9.60 12.96
CA GLY A 10 -16.05 -8.56 13.94
C GLY A 10 -14.89 -7.61 14.28
N THR A 11 -13.75 -7.70 13.59
CA THR A 11 -12.65 -6.73 13.75
C THR A 11 -13.08 -5.36 13.22
N PRO A 12 -12.90 -4.25 13.97
CA PRO A 12 -13.24 -2.92 13.48
C PRO A 12 -12.36 -2.54 12.28
N VAL A 13 -12.98 -1.89 11.29
CA VAL A 13 -12.26 -1.30 10.15
C VAL A 13 -11.76 0.08 10.56
N ASP A 14 -10.54 0.11 11.09
CA ASP A 14 -9.89 1.33 11.58
C ASP A 14 -8.41 1.41 11.15
N TRP A 15 -7.76 2.52 11.52
CA TRP A 15 -6.35 2.75 11.18
C TRP A 15 -5.41 1.75 11.85
N ALA A 16 -5.75 1.26 13.05
CA ALA A 16 -4.93 0.27 13.74
C ALA A 16 -4.96 -1.08 13.01
N LEU A 17 -6.11 -1.48 12.47
CA LEU A 17 -6.22 -2.63 11.59
C LEU A 17 -5.35 -2.46 10.35
N PHE A 18 -5.43 -1.29 9.70
CA PHE A 18 -4.68 -1.00 8.48
C PHE A 18 -3.16 -1.03 8.72
N GLU A 19 -2.65 -0.35 9.75
CA GLU A 19 -1.23 -0.37 10.11
C GLU A 19 -0.72 -1.80 10.38
N ARG A 20 -1.49 -2.59 11.15
CA ARG A 20 -1.14 -3.99 11.41
C ARG A 20 -1.12 -4.83 10.14
N ALA A 21 -2.04 -4.58 9.21
CA ALA A 21 -2.04 -5.24 7.92
C ALA A 21 -0.78 -4.91 7.12
N LEU A 22 -0.38 -3.63 7.05
CA LEU A 22 0.85 -3.22 6.36
C LEU A 22 2.11 -3.81 6.98
N ILE A 23 2.21 -3.85 8.32
CA ILE A 23 3.33 -4.48 9.03
C ILE A 23 3.45 -5.97 8.69
N ASN A 24 2.32 -6.66 8.54
CA ASN A 24 2.30 -8.09 8.26
C ASN A 24 2.50 -8.44 6.77
N LEU A 25 2.32 -7.49 5.85
CA LEU A 25 2.40 -7.73 4.40
C LEU A 25 3.69 -8.45 3.96
N PRO A 26 4.90 -8.05 4.41
CA PRO A 26 6.13 -8.74 4.03
C PRO A 26 6.13 -10.24 4.39
N SER A 27 5.58 -10.58 5.56
CA SER A 27 5.50 -11.96 6.03
C SER A 27 4.50 -12.78 5.22
N VAL A 28 3.37 -12.17 4.85
CA VAL A 28 2.33 -12.79 4.00
C VAL A 28 2.86 -13.05 2.58
N ILE A 29 3.64 -12.11 2.05
CA ILE A 29 4.20 -12.18 0.69
C ILE A 29 5.32 -13.22 0.61
N GLY A 30 6.06 -13.46 1.69
CA GLY A 30 7.09 -14.50 1.76
C GLY A 30 8.40 -14.09 1.09
N ASP A 31 8.99 -14.97 0.28
CA ASP A 31 10.30 -14.72 -0.32
C ASP A 31 10.25 -13.64 -1.41
N ARG A 32 10.66 -12.43 -1.04
CA ARG A 32 10.76 -11.28 -1.95
C ARG A 32 11.65 -11.54 -3.16
N ARG A 33 12.66 -12.42 -3.06
CA ARG A 33 13.56 -12.73 -4.19
C ARG A 33 12.90 -13.59 -5.24
N ALA A 34 11.83 -14.31 -4.88
CA ALA A 34 11.04 -15.10 -5.81
C ALA A 34 10.04 -14.25 -6.60
N ILE A 35 9.92 -12.95 -6.29
CA ILE A 35 8.94 -12.05 -6.88
C ILE A 35 9.65 -11.05 -7.76
N THR A 36 9.20 -10.93 -9.02
CA THR A 36 9.68 -9.88 -9.91
C THR A 36 9.30 -8.52 -9.34
N GLY A 37 10.28 -7.64 -9.14
CA GLY A 37 10.05 -6.35 -8.49
C GLY A 37 9.97 -6.41 -6.96
N GLY A 38 10.28 -7.55 -6.34
CA GLY A 38 10.21 -7.74 -4.89
C GLY A 38 11.13 -6.82 -4.10
N GLU A 39 12.19 -6.29 -4.72
CA GLU A 39 13.05 -5.25 -4.17
C GLU A 39 12.33 -3.92 -3.92
N ARG A 40 11.17 -3.72 -4.56
CA ARG A 40 10.36 -2.48 -4.46
C ARG A 40 9.20 -2.61 -3.49
N LEU A 41 9.09 -3.73 -2.78
CA LEU A 41 7.96 -4.01 -1.90
C LEU A 41 7.79 -2.93 -0.82
N ASP A 42 8.89 -2.47 -0.22
CA ASP A 42 8.81 -1.43 0.82
C ASP A 42 8.30 -0.10 0.25
N ALA A 43 8.72 0.27 -0.97
CA ALA A 43 8.21 1.46 -1.65
C ALA A 43 6.72 1.32 -2.04
N ALA A 44 6.29 0.11 -2.40
CA ALA A 44 4.89 -0.17 -2.71
C ALA A 44 4.01 -0.08 -1.45
N ILE A 45 4.46 -0.61 -0.32
CA ILE A 45 3.77 -0.50 0.98
C ILE A 45 3.64 0.97 1.39
N ALA A 46 4.72 1.74 1.28
CA ALA A 46 4.70 3.17 1.59
C ALA A 46 3.79 3.99 0.66
N LEU A 47 3.69 3.60 -0.62
CA LEU A 47 2.73 4.23 -1.55
C LEU A 47 1.29 3.91 -1.15
N LEU A 48 0.99 2.65 -0.82
CA LEU A 48 -0.34 2.24 -0.38
C LEU A 48 -0.74 2.97 0.91
N ASP A 49 0.15 3.05 1.89
CA ASP A 49 -0.07 3.79 3.14
C ASP A 49 -0.50 5.25 2.88
N ARG A 50 0.28 5.95 2.06
CA ARG A 50 0.01 7.35 1.70
C ARG A 50 -1.33 7.52 0.97
N LEU A 51 -1.66 6.61 0.08
CA LEU A 51 -2.90 6.67 -0.72
C LEU A 51 -4.14 6.42 0.13
N THR A 52 -4.06 5.50 1.10
CA THR A 52 -5.19 5.21 2.00
C THR A 52 -5.44 6.37 2.96
N HIS A 53 -4.39 7.06 3.42
CA HIS A 53 -4.52 8.25 4.27
C HIS A 53 -4.89 9.53 3.52
N ALA A 54 -4.91 9.52 2.18
CA ALA A 54 -5.28 10.71 1.41
C ALA A 54 -6.78 11.02 1.59
N ASP A 55 -7.11 12.30 1.73
CA ASP A 55 -8.51 12.77 1.87
C ASP A 55 -9.38 12.38 0.66
N THR A 56 -8.74 12.18 -0.50
CA THR A 56 -9.41 11.82 -1.75
C THR A 56 -8.68 10.66 -2.42
N LEU A 57 -9.48 9.71 -2.91
CA LEU A 57 -8.98 8.64 -3.76
C LEU A 57 -8.74 9.19 -5.18
N GLU A 58 -7.51 9.03 -5.67
CA GLU A 58 -7.17 9.32 -7.06
C GLU A 58 -8.03 8.50 -8.03
N ALA A 59 -8.33 9.08 -9.19
CA ALA A 59 -9.14 8.39 -10.20
C ALA A 59 -8.51 7.07 -10.66
N PHE A 60 -7.17 7.00 -10.66
CA PHE A 60 -6.42 5.80 -11.00
C PHE A 60 -5.16 5.68 -10.15
N LEU A 61 -4.87 4.46 -9.71
CA LEU A 61 -3.63 4.14 -9.01
C LEU A 61 -2.37 4.50 -9.82
N THR A 62 -2.44 4.38 -11.15
CA THR A 62 -1.34 4.69 -12.05
C THR A 62 -1.01 6.18 -12.08
N SER A 63 -2.00 7.06 -11.94
CA SER A 63 -1.76 8.51 -11.85
C SER A 63 -0.89 8.86 -10.64
N ALA A 64 -1.09 8.15 -9.52
CA ALA A 64 -0.28 8.34 -8.32
C ALA A 64 1.09 7.63 -8.40
N ALA A 65 1.17 6.48 -9.06
CA ALA A 65 2.35 5.62 -9.03
C ALA A 65 3.37 5.90 -10.15
N TYR A 66 2.91 6.16 -11.37
CA TYR A 66 3.77 6.26 -12.55
C TYR A 66 4.78 7.42 -12.52
N PRO A 67 4.44 8.62 -12.00
CA PRO A 67 5.41 9.70 -11.93
C PRO A 67 6.68 9.30 -11.16
N ALA A 68 6.53 8.57 -10.05
CA ALA A 68 7.65 8.05 -9.27
C ALA A 68 8.44 6.95 -10.01
N LEU A 69 7.84 6.20 -10.94
CA LEU A 69 8.56 5.28 -11.80
C LEU A 69 9.45 6.03 -12.77
N VAL A 70 8.86 6.98 -13.49
CA VAL A 70 9.55 7.80 -14.50
C VAL A 70 10.71 8.58 -13.87
N GLU A 71 10.50 9.18 -12.69
CA GLU A 71 11.56 9.94 -12.01
C GLU A 71 12.73 9.04 -11.56
N ASN A 72 12.45 7.82 -11.11
CA ASN A 72 13.49 6.88 -10.70
C ASN A 72 14.24 6.28 -11.89
N ASP A 73 13.56 5.99 -13.00
CA ASP A 73 14.19 5.51 -14.24
C ASP A 73 15.09 6.59 -14.85
N LEU A 74 14.68 7.87 -14.80
CA LEU A 74 15.49 9.00 -15.23
C LEU A 74 16.70 9.26 -14.33
N ARG A 75 16.64 8.91 -13.04
CA ARG A 75 17.79 8.97 -12.12
C ARG A 75 18.77 7.82 -12.30
N ALA A 76 18.33 6.70 -12.88
CA ALA A 76 19.13 5.51 -13.11
C ALA A 76 19.84 5.48 -14.48
N ALA A 77 19.49 6.39 -15.39
CA ALA A 77 20.04 6.54 -16.74
C ALA A 77 21.11 7.64 -16.82
#